data_AF-A0A017TFK6-F1
#
_entry.id   AF-A0A017TFK6-F1
#
_cell.length_a   1.000
_cell.length_b   1.000
_cell.length_c   1.000
_cell.angle_alpha   90.00
_cell.angle_beta   90.00
_cell.angle_gamma   90.00
#
_symmetry.space_group_name_H-M   'P 1'
#
loop_
_entity.id
_entity.type
_entity.pdbx_description
1 polymer ?
#
loop_
_entity_poly.entity_id
_entity_poly.type
_entity_poly.pdbx_seq_one_letter_code
_entity_poly.pdbx_strand_id
1 'polypeptide(L)'
;MSTKKPKTGGEIDSWCTKCKLDLTHRIIAMVGDEVKKVECKTCGSHHLYRAPKSERERAKAQKTVTREPKAASTRSGSSKSSGSSKSSSSSKERDLTAVWEKSIAGQPSAAFKPYRITVVLQEAELVRHSKFGDGVVVRVIDPGKVEILFSDGVKVMAQGQQLPG
;
A
#
# COMPACT_ATOMS: atom_id res chain seq x y z
N MET A 1 -32.30 5.84 -12.48
CA MET A 1 -31.52 6.84 -11.72
C MET A 1 -30.71 7.63 -12.72
N SER A 2 -30.91 8.96 -12.80
CA SER A 2 -30.35 9.81 -13.86
C SER A 2 -28.83 9.69 -13.94
N THR A 3 -28.35 8.98 -14.96
CA THR A 3 -26.95 8.84 -15.38
C THR A 3 -26.45 10.16 -15.96
N LYS A 4 -26.36 11.20 -15.12
CA LYS A 4 -25.65 12.42 -15.49
C LYS A 4 -24.16 12.08 -15.57
N LYS A 5 -23.55 12.31 -16.73
CA LYS A 5 -22.10 12.13 -16.91
C LYS A 5 -21.36 12.89 -15.81
N PRO A 6 -20.38 12.27 -15.13
CA PRO A 6 -19.56 12.98 -14.17
C PRO A 6 -18.86 14.13 -14.87
N LYS A 7 -18.83 15.30 -14.23
CA LYS A 7 -18.13 16.49 -14.73
C LYS A 7 -17.26 17.05 -13.62
N THR A 8 -16.18 17.72 -13.99
CA THR A 8 -15.32 18.42 -13.04
C THR A 8 -16.13 19.42 -12.22
N GLY A 9 -15.94 19.43 -10.91
CA GLY A 9 -16.73 20.23 -9.97
C GLY A 9 -18.11 19.66 -9.63
N GLY A 10 -18.54 18.58 -10.29
CA GLY A 10 -19.75 17.84 -9.93
C GLY A 10 -19.59 16.96 -8.69
N GLU A 11 -20.70 16.38 -8.24
CA GLU A 11 -20.76 15.48 -7.08
C GLU A 11 -20.87 14.02 -7.54
N ILE A 12 -20.17 13.13 -6.83
CA ILE A 12 -20.15 11.69 -7.09
C ILE A 12 -19.99 10.91 -5.78
N ASP A 13 -20.66 9.76 -5.65
CA ASP A 13 -20.43 8.84 -4.54
C ASP A 13 -19.17 8.02 -4.76
N SER A 14 -18.29 8.06 -3.77
CA SER A 14 -17.00 7.34 -3.78
C SER A 14 -16.66 6.84 -2.39
N TRP A 15 -15.91 5.73 -2.34
CA TRP A 15 -15.36 5.22 -1.09
C TRP A 15 -14.24 6.12 -0.56
N CYS A 16 -14.46 6.75 0.59
CA CYS A 16 -13.44 7.54 1.27
C CYS A 16 -12.50 6.65 2.10
N THR A 17 -11.19 6.74 1.88
CA THR A 17 -10.21 5.96 2.67
C THR A 17 -10.02 6.49 4.09
N LYS A 18 -10.32 7.76 4.36
CA LYS A 18 -10.25 8.34 5.71
C LYS A 18 -11.51 8.06 6.54
N CYS A 19 -12.68 8.31 5.96
CA CYS A 19 -13.96 8.04 6.64
C CYS A 19 -14.33 6.56 6.63
N LYS A 20 -13.75 5.76 5.73
CA LYS A 20 -14.06 4.32 5.54
C LYS A 20 -15.55 4.07 5.24
N LEU A 21 -16.16 4.98 4.49
CA LEU A 21 -17.58 5.00 4.12
C LEU A 21 -17.72 5.47 2.67
N ASP A 22 -18.77 5.03 2.00
CA ASP A 22 -19.23 5.57 0.72
C ASP A 22 -19.98 6.87 0.99
N LEU A 23 -19.37 7.99 0.62
CA LEU A 23 -19.87 9.34 0.89
C LEU A 23 -19.89 10.17 -0.39
N THR A 24 -20.57 11.31 -0.34
CA THR A 24 -20.56 12.29 -1.43
C THR A 24 -19.19 12.98 -1.52
N HIS A 25 -18.60 12.91 -2.70
CA HIS A 25 -17.35 13.56 -3.04
C HIS A 25 -17.54 14.57 -4.16
N ARG A 26 -16.68 15.59 -4.20
CA ARG A 26 -16.58 16.54 -5.31
C ARG A 26 -15.48 16.11 -6.27
N ILE A 27 -15.74 16.16 -7.57
CA ILE A 27 -14.75 15.83 -8.60
C ILE A 27 -13.75 16.99 -8.74
N ILE A 28 -12.48 16.75 -8.45
CA ILE A 28 -11.40 17.75 -8.56
C ILE A 28 -10.71 17.64 -9.91
N ALA A 29 -10.43 16.42 -10.36
CA ALA A 29 -9.70 16.17 -11.59
C ALA A 29 -10.30 15.01 -12.38
N MET A 30 -10.49 15.25 -13.68
CA MET A 30 -10.88 14.27 -14.68
C MET A 30 -9.79 14.18 -15.75
N VAL A 31 -9.62 13.00 -16.34
CA VAL A 31 -8.78 12.77 -17.52
C VAL A 31 -9.66 12.17 -18.59
N GLY A 32 -9.94 12.93 -19.65
CA GLY A 32 -11.00 12.58 -20.60
C GLY A 32 -12.34 12.46 -19.88
N ASP A 33 -13.03 11.34 -20.08
CA ASP A 33 -14.31 11.02 -19.42
C ASP A 33 -14.14 10.31 -18.05
N GLU A 34 -12.91 10.05 -17.60
CA GLU A 34 -12.66 9.31 -16.36
C GLU A 34 -12.32 10.23 -15.17
N VAL A 35 -13.01 10.03 -14.04
CA VAL A 35 -12.71 10.73 -12.78
C VAL A 35 -11.44 10.14 -12.15
N LYS A 36 -10.39 10.96 -12.00
CA LYS A 36 -9.13 10.51 -11.36
C LYS A 36 -9.08 10.87 -9.89
N LYS A 37 -9.45 12.10 -9.52
CA LYS A 37 -9.25 12.63 -8.16
C LYS A 37 -10.52 13.29 -7.62
N VAL A 38 -10.84 12.99 -6.38
CA VAL A 38 -12.05 13.44 -5.70
C VAL A 38 -11.75 13.98 -4.30
N GLU A 39 -12.55 14.94 -3.85
CA GLU A 39 -12.54 15.53 -2.51
C GLU A 39 -13.74 15.03 -1.72
N CYS A 40 -13.53 14.48 -0.53
CA CYS A 40 -14.64 14.10 0.34
C CYS A 40 -15.30 15.35 0.93
N LYS A 41 -16.61 15.54 0.73
CA LYS A 41 -17.33 16.69 1.30
C LYS A 41 -17.51 16.60 2.82
N THR A 42 -17.28 15.42 3.41
CA THR A 42 -17.39 15.20 4.86
C THR A 42 -16.08 15.48 5.60
N CYS A 43 -14.92 15.04 5.09
CA CYS A 43 -13.63 15.22 5.77
C CYS A 43 -12.64 16.14 5.04
N GLY A 44 -13.01 16.67 3.86
CA GLY A 44 -12.15 17.53 3.04
C GLY A 44 -10.96 16.84 2.41
N SER A 45 -10.82 15.51 2.55
CA SER A 45 -9.64 14.80 2.04
C SER A 45 -9.69 14.61 0.53
N HIS A 46 -8.55 14.85 -0.13
CA HIS A 46 -8.35 14.51 -1.53
C HIS A 46 -7.78 13.10 -1.69
N HIS A 47 -8.36 12.28 -2.54
CA HIS A 47 -7.86 10.95 -2.87
C HIS A 47 -8.27 10.52 -4.29
N LEU A 48 -7.70 9.43 -4.78
CA LEU A 48 -8.04 8.88 -6.10
C LEU A 48 -9.42 8.25 -6.07
N TYR A 49 -10.21 8.44 -7.14
CA TYR A 49 -11.56 7.89 -7.22
C TYR A 49 -11.58 6.38 -7.02
N ARG A 50 -12.45 5.94 -6.12
CA ARG A 50 -12.75 4.52 -5.90
C ARG A 50 -14.26 4.34 -6.01
N ALA A 51 -14.66 3.47 -6.92
CA ALA A 51 -16.05 3.09 -7.10
C ALA A 51 -16.64 2.56 -5.78
N PRO A 52 -17.92 2.87 -5.50
CA PRO A 52 -18.56 2.46 -4.26
C PRO A 52 -18.68 0.94 -4.16
N LYS A 53 -18.86 0.42 -2.94
CA LYS A 53 -18.82 -1.02 -2.66
C LYS A 53 -19.80 -1.83 -3.54
N SER A 54 -20.99 -1.30 -3.80
CA SER A 54 -22.03 -1.92 -4.64
C SER A 54 -21.61 -2.12 -6.10
N GLU A 55 -20.87 -1.17 -6.67
CA GLU A 55 -20.32 -1.25 -8.04
C GLU A 55 -19.09 -2.18 -8.06
N ARG A 56 -18.27 -2.16 -7.01
CA ARG A 56 -17.06 -3.00 -6.87
C ARG A 56 -17.40 -4.50 -6.75
N GLU A 57 -18.55 -4.84 -6.17
CA GLU A 57 -19.05 -6.21 -6.12
C GLU A 57 -19.65 -6.65 -7.47
N ARG A 58 -20.37 -5.77 -8.18
CA ARG A 58 -20.87 -6.03 -9.55
C ARG A 58 -19.75 -6.23 -10.58
N ALA A 59 -18.67 -5.46 -10.50
CA ALA A 59 -17.51 -5.61 -11.39
C ALA A 59 -16.75 -6.94 -11.17
N LYS A 60 -16.88 -7.56 -9.98
CA LYS A 60 -16.33 -8.91 -9.71
C LYS A 60 -17.22 -10.01 -10.30
N ALA A 61 -18.54 -9.84 -10.28
CA ALA A 61 -19.50 -10.82 -10.80
C ALA A 61 -19.57 -10.87 -12.35
N GLN A 62 -19.26 -9.77 -13.05
CA GLN A 62 -19.26 -9.75 -14.52
C GLN A 62 -18.03 -10.42 -15.14
N LYS A 63 -16.96 -10.68 -14.38
CA LYS A 63 -15.79 -11.43 -14.86
C LYS A 63 -16.00 -12.96 -14.91
N THR A 64 -17.14 -13.46 -14.43
CA THR A 64 -17.42 -14.90 -14.30
C THR A 64 -18.34 -15.48 -15.38
N VAL A 65 -18.90 -14.70 -16.31
CA VAL A 65 -19.98 -15.18 -17.22
C VAL A 65 -19.57 -15.36 -18.69
N THR A 66 -18.36 -14.97 -19.12
CA THR A 66 -17.90 -15.20 -20.52
C THR A 66 -16.72 -16.17 -20.58
N ARG A 67 -16.88 -17.38 -20.04
CA ARG A 67 -16.07 -18.53 -20.44
C ARG A 67 -16.88 -19.80 -20.32
N GLU A 68 -17.55 -20.14 -21.41
CA GLU A 68 -18.03 -21.50 -21.66
C GLU A 68 -16.82 -22.45 -21.81
N PRO A 69 -16.91 -23.71 -21.35
CA PRO A 69 -15.74 -24.52 -21.02
C PRO A 69 -15.31 -25.40 -22.21
N LYS A 70 -14.01 -25.46 -22.49
CA LYS A 70 -13.42 -26.63 -23.15
C LYS A 70 -12.43 -27.31 -22.21
N ALA A 71 -12.61 -28.62 -22.16
CA ALA A 71 -12.20 -29.56 -21.14
C ALA A 71 -10.69 -29.63 -20.84
N ALA A 72 -10.46 -30.13 -19.62
CA ALA A 72 -9.23 -30.46 -18.93
C ALA A 72 -8.12 -31.13 -19.77
N SER A 73 -6.87 -30.73 -19.52
CA SER A 73 -5.91 -31.64 -18.86
C SER A 73 -4.72 -30.89 -18.26
N THR A 74 -4.70 -30.96 -16.93
CA THR A 74 -3.58 -31.03 -16.00
C THR A 74 -2.14 -30.69 -16.43
N ARG A 75 -1.63 -29.66 -15.74
CA ARG A 75 -0.41 -29.59 -14.90
C ARG A 75 0.95 -29.29 -15.57
N SER A 76 1.51 -28.16 -15.10
CA SER A 76 2.94 -27.80 -15.00
C SER A 76 3.64 -27.40 -16.32
N GLY A 77 4.29 -26.24 -16.47
CA GLY A 77 4.57 -25.14 -15.56
C GLY A 77 4.68 -23.83 -16.35
N SER A 78 3.96 -22.81 -15.88
CA SER A 78 3.92 -21.49 -16.50
C SER A 78 5.15 -20.66 -16.13
N SER A 79 5.93 -20.33 -17.15
CA SER A 79 6.74 -19.13 -17.17
C SER A 79 5.97 -18.04 -17.92
N LYS A 80 5.85 -16.87 -17.27
CA LYS A 80 5.55 -15.53 -17.84
C LYS A 80 4.20 -15.36 -18.56
N SER A 81 3.44 -14.30 -18.37
CA SER A 81 3.54 -13.08 -17.56
C SER A 81 2.26 -12.28 -17.79
N SER A 82 2.05 -11.29 -16.91
CA SER A 82 1.20 -10.10 -17.05
C SER A 82 -0.17 -10.16 -16.36
N GLY A 83 -0.32 -9.29 -15.34
CA GLY A 83 -1.60 -8.93 -14.73
C GLY A 83 -1.83 -9.44 -13.31
N SER A 84 -0.90 -9.25 -12.36
CA SER A 84 -1.14 -9.55 -10.94
C SER A 84 -0.45 -8.54 -10.04
N SER A 85 -1.17 -7.46 -9.70
CA SER A 85 -0.66 -6.39 -8.81
C SER A 85 -1.44 -6.24 -7.51
N LYS A 86 -2.31 -7.21 -7.16
CA LYS A 86 -2.99 -7.22 -5.85
C LYS A 86 -3.00 -8.56 -5.11
N SER A 87 -2.58 -9.65 -5.75
CA SER A 87 -2.38 -10.94 -5.08
C SER A 87 -0.91 -11.21 -4.76
N SER A 88 0.01 -10.60 -5.52
CA SER A 88 1.46 -10.71 -5.32
C SER A 88 1.99 -9.81 -4.20
N SER A 89 1.30 -8.72 -3.90
CA SER A 89 1.64 -7.81 -2.81
C SER A 89 1.30 -8.43 -1.45
N SER A 90 0.13 -9.06 -1.28
CA SER A 90 -0.20 -9.72 0.00
C SER A 90 0.69 -10.93 0.30
N SER A 91 1.08 -11.71 -0.71
CA SER A 91 2.06 -12.78 -0.53
C SER A 91 3.43 -12.23 -0.17
N LYS A 92 3.96 -11.25 -0.93
CA LYS A 92 5.24 -10.59 -0.59
C LYS A 92 5.22 -9.94 0.79
N GLU A 93 4.11 -9.34 1.21
CA GLU A 93 3.99 -8.72 2.52
C GLU A 93 4.03 -9.77 3.63
N ARG A 94 3.36 -10.92 3.44
CA ARG A 94 3.47 -12.07 4.37
C ARG A 94 4.89 -12.63 4.42
N ASP A 95 5.56 -12.76 3.27
CA ASP A 95 6.95 -13.22 3.20
C ASP A 95 7.88 -12.26 3.96
N LEU A 96 7.68 -10.95 3.80
CA LEU A 96 8.47 -9.92 4.48
C LEU A 96 8.19 -9.89 5.99
N THR A 97 6.95 -10.00 6.42
CA THR A 97 6.60 -10.07 7.85
C THR A 97 7.18 -11.34 8.49
N ALA A 98 7.18 -12.48 7.78
CA ALA A 98 7.79 -13.71 8.29
C ALA A 98 9.32 -13.59 8.43
N VAL A 99 9.98 -12.92 7.49
CA VAL A 99 11.42 -12.60 7.59
C VAL A 99 11.68 -11.68 8.77
N TRP A 100 10.86 -10.64 8.95
CA TRP A 100 10.96 -9.72 10.06
C TRP A 100 10.82 -10.44 11.41
N GLU A 101 9.78 -11.25 11.56
CA GLU A 101 9.53 -12.00 12.80
C GLU A 101 10.72 -12.89 13.14
N LYS A 102 11.33 -13.55 12.15
CA LYS A 102 12.51 -14.39 12.35
C LYS A 102 13.75 -13.59 12.75
N SER A 103 13.93 -12.38 12.23
CA SER A 103 15.06 -11.51 12.59
C SER A 103 14.92 -10.90 13.99
N ILE A 104 13.69 -10.71 14.46
CA ILE A 104 13.37 -10.12 15.76
C ILE A 104 13.23 -11.20 16.85
N ALA A 105 12.83 -12.41 16.48
CA ALA A 105 12.63 -13.53 17.40
C ALA A 105 13.92 -13.86 18.15
N GLY A 106 13.88 -13.68 19.47
CA GLY A 106 15.00 -13.96 20.37
C GLY A 106 15.89 -12.75 20.70
N GLN A 107 15.60 -11.57 20.15
CA GLN A 107 16.35 -10.36 20.48
C GLN A 107 15.72 -9.65 21.69
N PRO A 108 16.50 -9.37 22.76
CA PRO A 108 16.00 -8.64 23.92
C PRO A 108 15.71 -7.18 23.54
N SER A 109 14.75 -6.54 24.21
CA SER A 109 14.42 -5.11 23.99
C SER A 109 15.62 -4.17 24.17
N ALA A 110 16.65 -4.58 24.90
CA ALA A 110 17.92 -3.87 25.07
C ALA A 110 18.81 -3.87 23.81
N ALA A 111 18.63 -4.82 22.89
CA ALA A 111 19.34 -4.86 21.61
C ALA A 111 18.82 -3.82 20.60
N PHE A 112 17.63 -3.26 20.85
CA PHE A 112 17.01 -2.27 19.98
C PHE A 112 17.50 -0.86 20.29
N LYS A 113 18.24 -0.27 19.35
CA LYS A 113 18.64 1.13 19.47
C LYS A 113 17.46 2.03 19.15
N PRO A 114 17.22 3.10 19.94
CA PRO A 114 16.19 4.08 19.61
C PRO A 114 16.57 4.78 18.30
N TYR A 115 15.66 4.77 17.32
CA TYR A 115 15.88 5.42 16.04
C TYR A 115 16.11 6.93 16.25
N ARG A 116 17.22 7.44 15.73
CA ARG A 116 17.50 8.86 15.61
C ARG A 116 18.09 9.14 14.25
N ILE A 117 17.63 10.22 13.64
CA ILE A 117 18.07 10.63 12.30
C ILE A 117 19.57 11.01 12.26
N THR A 118 20.16 11.34 13.40
CA THR A 118 21.57 11.70 13.57
C THR A 118 22.49 10.49 13.74
N VAL A 119 21.95 9.32 14.06
CA VAL A 119 22.72 8.10 14.27
C VAL A 119 22.96 7.42 12.93
N VAL A 120 24.12 6.79 12.78
CA VAL A 120 24.43 5.94 11.63
C VAL A 120 24.12 4.50 12.02
N LEU A 121 23.37 3.81 11.17
CA LEU A 121 22.92 2.44 11.33
C LEU A 121 23.67 1.52 10.36
N GLN A 122 23.94 0.30 10.79
CA GLN A 122 24.59 -0.73 10.00
C GLN A 122 23.62 -1.85 9.60
N GLU A 123 24.00 -2.65 8.61
CA GLU A 123 23.22 -3.81 8.16
C GLU A 123 23.03 -4.81 9.31
N ALA A 124 21.84 -5.42 9.39
CA ALA A 124 21.39 -6.29 10.48
C ALA A 124 21.24 -5.63 11.87
N GLU A 125 21.30 -4.30 11.96
CA GLU A 125 21.10 -3.60 13.22
C GLU A 125 19.61 -3.47 13.59
N LEU A 126 19.32 -3.56 14.88
CA LEU A 126 17.96 -3.52 15.42
C LEU A 126 17.60 -2.12 15.88
N VAL A 127 16.49 -1.62 15.38
CA VAL A 127 16.07 -0.24 15.52
C VAL A 127 14.62 -0.19 16.02
N ARG A 128 14.39 0.57 17.08
CA ARG A 128 13.05 0.86 17.57
C ARG A 128 12.63 2.27 17.17
N HIS A 129 11.58 2.37 16.38
CA HIS A 129 10.98 3.64 15.97
C HIS A 129 9.62 3.84 16.66
N SER A 130 9.35 5.01 17.24
CA SER A 130 8.11 5.30 17.98
C SER A 130 6.82 5.05 17.17
N LYS A 131 6.83 5.43 15.88
CA LYS A 131 5.70 5.22 14.94
C LYS A 131 5.61 3.84 14.30
N PHE A 132 6.74 3.18 14.01
CA PHE A 132 6.78 1.95 13.20
C PHE A 132 7.09 0.69 14.02
N GLY A 133 7.42 0.86 15.30
CA GLY A 133 7.78 -0.23 16.18
C GLY A 133 9.21 -0.70 15.94
N ASP A 134 9.41 -1.99 16.19
CA ASP A 134 10.71 -2.65 16.10
C ASP A 134 11.00 -3.04 14.65
N GLY A 135 12.21 -2.75 14.20
CA GLY A 135 12.66 -2.99 12.84
C GLY A 135 14.11 -3.45 12.80
N VAL A 136 14.47 -4.10 11.70
CA VAL A 136 15.84 -4.56 11.42
C VAL A 136 16.33 -3.90 10.14
N VAL A 137 17.56 -3.39 10.15
CA VAL A 137 18.18 -2.81 8.97
C VAL A 137 18.50 -3.93 8.00
N VAL A 138 17.87 -3.89 6.82
CA VAL A 138 18.10 -4.89 5.76
C VAL A 138 19.38 -4.55 5.00
N ARG A 139 19.55 -3.27 4.67
CA ARG A 139 20.73 -2.78 3.96
C ARG A 139 20.86 -1.27 4.09
N VAL A 140 22.08 -0.77 3.90
CA VAL A 140 22.36 0.66 3.76
C VAL A 140 22.33 1.02 2.27
N ILE A 141 21.49 1.98 1.89
CA ILE A 141 21.41 2.45 0.48
C ILE A 141 22.49 3.50 0.25
N ASP A 142 22.54 4.51 1.13
CA ASP A 142 23.41 5.67 1.04
C ASP A 142 23.90 6.03 2.45
N PRO A 143 24.97 6.83 2.61
CA PRO A 143 25.38 7.33 3.93
C PRO A 143 24.27 8.09 4.67
N GLY A 144 23.27 8.61 3.94
CA GLY A 144 22.10 9.26 4.52
C GLY A 144 20.81 8.44 4.52
N LYS A 145 20.78 7.24 3.92
CA LYS A 145 19.55 6.46 3.73
C LYS A 145 19.76 4.96 3.97
N VAL A 146 18.82 4.36 4.67
CA VAL A 146 18.86 2.96 5.11
C VAL A 146 17.50 2.32 4.87
N GLU A 147 17.48 1.06 4.45
CA GLU A 147 16.26 0.26 4.41
C GLU A 147 16.10 -0.51 5.71
N ILE A 148 14.99 -0.27 6.41
CA ILE A 148 14.61 -0.97 7.63
C ILE A 148 13.35 -1.76 7.35
N LEU A 149 13.38 -3.05 7.63
CA LEU A 149 12.22 -3.92 7.62
C LEU A 149 11.51 -3.81 8.97
N PHE A 150 10.26 -3.36 8.93
CA PHE A 150 9.33 -3.33 10.06
C PHE A 150 8.24 -4.38 9.88
N SER A 151 7.41 -4.56 10.90
CA SER A 151 6.22 -5.42 10.84
C SER A 151 5.25 -5.06 9.71
N ASP A 152 5.15 -3.76 9.41
CA ASP A 152 4.30 -3.19 8.35
C ASP A 152 4.95 -3.28 6.95
N GLY A 153 6.22 -3.70 6.86
CA GLY A 153 6.98 -3.84 5.62
C GLY A 153 8.29 -3.07 5.58
N VAL A 154 8.95 -3.08 4.42
CA VAL A 154 10.25 -2.41 4.21
C VAL A 154 10.05 -0.90 4.05
N LYS A 155 10.85 -0.12 4.79
CA LYS A 155 10.79 1.34 4.82
C LYS A 155 12.17 1.95 4.70
N VAL A 156 12.30 2.94 3.80
CA VAL A 156 13.52 3.74 3.67
C VAL A 156 13.50 4.83 4.72
N MET A 157 14.49 4.82 5.62
CA MET A 157 14.69 5.75 6.71
C MET A 157 15.95 6.58 6.48
N ALA A 158 16.00 7.77 7.09
CA ALA A 158 17.13 8.67 6.98
C ALA A 158 18.09 8.47 8.17
N GLN A 159 19.39 8.50 7.91
CA GLN A 159 20.43 8.34 8.94
C GLN A 159 21.51 9.40 8.77
N GLY A 160 22.36 9.58 9.79
CA GLY A 160 23.52 10.46 9.70
C GLY A 160 23.22 11.90 9.25
N GLN A 161 22.02 12.41 9.48
CA GLN A 161 21.69 13.80 9.16
C GLN A 161 22.40 14.72 10.16
N GLN A 162 23.37 15.49 9.67
CA GLN A 162 23.96 16.60 10.40
C GLN A 162 22.89 17.70 10.52
N LEU A 163 22.37 17.93 11.73
CA LEU A 163 21.54 19.12 11.97
C LEU A 163 22.45 20.35 11.79
N PRO A 164 22.10 21.32 10.92
CA PRO A 164 22.78 22.60 10.93
C PRO A 164 22.52 23.24 12.29
N GLY A 165 23.61 23.54 13.02
CA GLY A 165 23.57 24.22 14.32
C GLY A 165 23.10 25.65 14.23
#